data_AF-A0A848T0H0-F1
#
_entry.id   AF-A0A848T0H0-F1
#
_cell.length_a   1.000
_cell.length_b   1.000
_cell.length_c   1.000
_cell.angle_alpha   90.00
_cell.angle_beta   90.00
_cell.angle_gamma   90.00
#
_symmetry.space_group_name_H-M   'P 1'
#
loop_
_entity.id
_entity.type
_entity.pdbx_description
1 polymer ?
#
loop_
_entity_poly.entity_id
_entity_poly.type
_entity_poly.pdbx_seq_one_letter_code
_entity_poly.pdbx_strand_id
1 'polypeptide(L)'
;MKSENTLFNYSSKDNHVDLDLITINPRHEQSFLYHSEIGIDKIEALKKMMAYVEIHHQKENSYTIQWIELGEGELNTSYFRGKNMYDVLDKFFYQRDPNLYKIYSINLNPTS
;
A
#
# COMPACT_ATOMS: atom_id res chain seq x y z
N MET A 1 14.99 -1.32 -19.77
CA MET A 1 13.82 -0.50 -19.38
C MET A 1 13.76 -0.51 -17.86
N LYS A 2 13.67 0.65 -17.19
CA LYS A 2 13.41 0.67 -15.74
C LYS A 2 12.03 0.04 -15.54
N SER A 3 11.95 -1.07 -14.81
CA SER A 3 10.68 -1.61 -14.36
C SER A 3 10.02 -0.53 -13.49
N GLU A 4 8.86 -0.03 -13.92
CA GLU A 4 8.08 0.91 -13.12
C GLU A 4 7.56 0.12 -11.90
N ASN A 5 8.21 0.26 -10.75
CA ASN A 5 7.84 -0.44 -9.50
C ASN A 5 6.59 0.18 -8.84
N THR A 6 5.84 0.98 -9.58
CA THR A 6 4.67 1.73 -9.12
C THR A 6 3.60 1.69 -10.20
N LEU A 7 2.36 1.43 -9.81
CA LEU A 7 1.21 1.36 -10.69
C LEU A 7 0.11 2.32 -10.19
N PHE A 8 -0.39 3.15 -11.10
CA PHE A 8 -1.52 4.05 -10.85
C PHE A 8 -2.78 3.38 -11.40
N ASN A 9 -3.64 2.90 -10.51
CA ASN A 9 -4.91 2.28 -10.89
C ASN A 9 -6.05 3.29 -10.72
N TYR A 10 -6.74 3.62 -11.80
CA TYR A 10 -7.88 4.54 -11.78
C TYR A 10 -9.18 3.78 -11.93
N SER A 11 -10.15 4.07 -11.07
CA SER A 11 -11.53 3.61 -11.22
C SER A 11 -12.47 4.80 -11.32
N SER A 12 -13.17 4.92 -12.45
CA SER A 12 -14.16 5.97 -12.65
C SER A 12 -15.52 5.50 -12.14
N LYS A 13 -16.11 6.27 -11.23
CA LYS A 13 -17.48 6.12 -10.75
C LYS A 13 -18.29 7.35 -11.18
N ASP A 14 -19.62 7.29 -11.05
CA ASP A 14 -20.53 8.29 -11.62
C ASP A 14 -20.18 9.75 -11.26
N ASN A 15 -19.65 9.99 -10.05
CA ASN A 15 -19.38 11.34 -9.53
C ASN A 15 -17.91 11.60 -9.13
N HIS A 16 -17.02 10.61 -9.28
CA HIS A 16 -15.63 10.74 -8.85
C HIS A 16 -14.73 9.69 -9.48
N VAL A 17 -13.43 9.89 -9.33
CA VAL A 17 -12.37 8.98 -9.71
C VAL A 17 -11.60 8.56 -8.47
N ASP A 18 -11.55 7.25 -8.25
CA ASP A 18 -10.63 6.64 -7.28
C ASP A 18 -9.28 6.44 -7.96
N LEU A 19 -8.20 6.78 -7.26
CA LEU A 19 -6.82 6.51 -7.64
C LEU A 19 -6.16 5.69 -6.53
N ASP A 20 -5.81 4.45 -6.85
CA ASP A 20 -4.96 3.60 -6.02
C ASP A 20 -3.53 3.64 -6.55
N LEU A 21 -2.59 4.05 -5.69
CA LEU A 21 -1.16 3.94 -5.97
C LEU A 21 -0.65 2.65 -5.37
N ILE A 22 -0.10 1.78 -6.21
CA ILE A 22 0.36 0.43 -5.84
C ILE A 22 1.87 0.39 -6.02
N THR A 23 2.59 -0.20 -5.07
CA THR A 23 4.03 -0.47 -5.18
C THR A 23 4.26 -1.95 -5.41
N ILE A 24 5.23 -2.28 -6.27
CA ILE A 24 5.57 -3.66 -6.63
C ILE A 24 6.99 -3.93 -6.15
N ASN A 25 7.16 -5.01 -5.39
CA ASN A 25 8.47 -5.55 -5.07
C ASN A 25 8.95 -6.45 -6.23
N PRO A 26 9.91 -6.00 -7.06
CA PRO A 26 10.31 -6.72 -8.27
C PRO A 26 11.04 -8.05 -8.00
N ARG A 27 11.43 -8.32 -6.75
CA ARG A 27 12.12 -9.57 -6.39
C ARG A 27 11.17 -10.72 -6.07
N HIS A 28 10.02 -10.40 -5.48
CA HIS A 28 9.06 -11.39 -4.99
C HIS A 28 7.71 -11.30 -5.72
N GLU A 29 7.61 -10.41 -6.73
CA GLU A 29 6.38 -10.14 -7.50
C GLU A 29 5.16 -9.77 -6.62
N GLN A 30 5.43 -9.29 -5.41
CA GLN A 30 4.41 -8.88 -4.44
C GLN A 30 4.03 -7.41 -4.66
N SER A 31 2.74 -7.13 -4.79
CA SER A 31 2.22 -5.76 -4.91
C SER A 31 1.41 -5.35 -3.68
N PHE A 32 1.61 -4.13 -3.20
CA PHE A 32 0.92 -3.59 -2.03
C PHE A 32 0.34 -2.21 -2.32
N LEU A 33 -0.81 -1.92 -1.71
CA LEU A 33 -1.36 -0.57 -1.75
C LEU A 33 -0.43 0.37 -0.98
N TYR A 34 -0.02 1.43 -1.66
CA TYR A 34 0.71 2.53 -1.02
C TYR A 34 -0.28 3.51 -0.39
N HIS A 35 -1.25 3.96 -1.18
CA HIS A 35 -2.30 4.90 -0.76
C HIS A 35 -3.44 4.98 -1.78
N SER A 36 -4.62 5.43 -1.34
CA SER A 36 -5.79 5.66 -2.17
C SER A 36 -6.26 7.12 -2.05
N GLU A 37 -6.63 7.72 -3.17
CA GLU A 37 -7.18 9.09 -3.22
C GLU A 37 -8.44 9.15 -4.07
N ILE A 38 -9.34 10.06 -3.71
CA ILE A 38 -10.59 10.31 -4.43
C ILE A 38 -10.58 11.75 -4.95
N GLY A 39 -10.76 11.93 -6.25
CA GLY A 39 -10.93 13.23 -6.90
C GLY A 39 -12.20 13.29 -7.74
N ILE A 40 -12.71 14.48 -8.07
CA ILE A 40 -13.81 14.62 -9.02
C ILE A 40 -13.41 14.15 -10.42
N ASP A 41 -12.11 14.24 -10.74
CA ASP A 41 -11.50 13.76 -11.97
C ASP A 41 -10.09 13.19 -11.71
N LYS A 42 -9.46 12.65 -12.76
CA LYS A 42 -8.11 12.08 -12.67
C LYS A 42 -7.05 13.11 -12.27
N ILE A 43 -7.21 14.37 -12.66
CA ILE A 43 -6.23 15.44 -12.38
C ILE A 43 -6.27 15.79 -10.90
N GLU A 44 -7.47 15.95 -10.33
CA GLU A 44 -7.63 16.22 -8.91
C GLU A 44 -7.12 15.04 -8.07
N ALA A 45 -7.47 13.80 -8.43
CA ALA A 45 -7.00 12.60 -7.74
C ALA A 45 -5.45 12.53 -7.72
N LEU A 46 -4.81 12.82 -8.86
CA LEU A 46 -3.35 12.90 -8.97
C LEU A 46 -2.75 14.01 -8.11
N LYS A 47 -3.35 15.21 -8.10
CA LYS A 47 -2.88 16.33 -7.26
C LYS A 47 -2.93 15.97 -5.78
N LYS A 48 -4.00 15.30 -5.34
CA LYS A 48 -4.12 14.80 -3.96
C LYS A 48 -3.05 13.75 -3.66
N MET A 49 -2.84 12.80 -4.57
CA MET A 49 -1.81 11.77 -4.42
C MET A 49 -0.40 12.37 -4.34
N MET A 50 -0.10 13.36 -5.18
CA MET A 50 1.16 14.10 -5.13
C MET A 50 1.34 14.81 -3.79
N ALA A 51 0.33 15.55 -3.32
CA ALA A 51 0.37 16.21 -2.01
C ALA A 51 0.57 15.20 -0.86
N TYR A 52 -0.04 14.01 -0.97
CA TYR A 52 0.16 12.94 -0.01
C TYR A 52 1.61 12.44 0.03
N VAL A 53 2.17 12.15 -1.15
CA VAL A 53 3.57 11.69 -1.31
C VAL A 53 4.57 12.74 -0.87
N GLU A 54 4.29 14.03 -1.04
CA GLU A 54 5.23 15.09 -0.64
C GLU A 54 5.23 15.35 0.87
N ILE A 55 4.06 15.41 1.50
CA ILE A 55 3.92 16.02 2.83
C ILE A 55 3.28 15.07 3.85
N HIS A 56 2.28 14.28 3.45
CA HIS A 56 1.46 13.54 4.42
C HIS A 56 2.04 12.19 4.82
N HIS A 57 2.78 11.50 3.95
CA HIS A 57 3.43 10.23 4.32
C HIS A 57 4.38 10.37 5.52
N GLN A 58 4.90 11.57 5.79
CA GLN A 58 5.77 11.85 6.94
C GLN A 58 5.01 11.87 8.28
N LYS A 59 3.70 12.11 8.24
CA LYS A 59 2.83 12.15 9.44
C LYS A 59 2.30 10.78 9.83
N GLU A 60 2.49 9.78 8.99
CA GLU A 60 2.06 8.41 9.26
C GLU A 60 3.13 7.63 10.04
N ASN A 61 2.63 6.74 10.88
CA ASN A 61 3.46 5.81 11.62
C ASN A 61 4.07 4.78 10.65
N SER A 62 5.29 4.37 10.94
CA SER A 62 5.98 3.31 10.18
C SER A 62 5.75 1.97 10.85
N TYR A 63 5.40 0.95 10.08
CA TYR A 63 5.14 -0.40 10.56
C TYR A 63 5.97 -1.43 9.80
N THR A 64 6.34 -2.50 10.51
CA THR A 64 6.99 -3.68 9.94
C THR A 64 6.07 -4.88 10.11
N ILE A 65 5.70 -5.54 9.00
CA ILE A 65 4.90 -6.77 8.98
C ILE A 65 5.81 -7.94 8.63
N GLN A 66 5.73 -9.01 9.42
CA GLN A 66 6.32 -10.30 9.09
C GLN A 66 5.23 -11.31 8.75
N TRP A 67 5.32 -11.95 7.59
CA TRP A 67 4.25 -12.77 7.04
C TRP A 67 4.76 -13.89 6.14
N ILE A 68 3.93 -14.90 5.87
CA ILE A 68 4.17 -15.93 4.84
C ILE A 68 2.94 -16.06 3.95
N GLU A 69 3.14 -16.48 2.70
CA GLU A 69 2.09 -17.01 1.83
C GLU A 69 1.89 -18.50 2.12
N LEU A 70 0.64 -18.97 2.20
CA LEU A 70 0.35 -20.37 2.48
C LEU A 70 0.85 -21.25 1.32
N GLY A 71 1.61 -22.29 1.67
CA GLY A 71 2.27 -23.15 0.68
C GLY A 71 3.69 -22.69 0.36
N GLU A 72 4.06 -21.46 0.71
CA GLU A 72 5.45 -20.98 0.67
C GLU A 72 6.11 -21.11 2.04
N GLY A 73 7.41 -21.45 2.05
CA GLY A 73 8.19 -21.64 3.28
C GLY A 73 8.99 -20.40 3.70
N GLU A 74 8.91 -19.30 2.95
CA GLU A 74 9.76 -18.13 3.14
C GLU A 74 9.08 -17.06 4.02
N LEU A 75 9.77 -16.64 5.08
CA LEU A 75 9.34 -15.53 5.92
C LEU A 75 9.62 -14.20 5.23
N ASN A 76 8.56 -13.49 4.87
CA ASN A 76 8.62 -12.17 4.26
C ASN A 76 8.60 -11.08 5.32
N THR A 77 9.34 -10.00 5.07
CA THR A 77 9.30 -8.76 5.87
C THR A 77 8.96 -7.59 4.97
N SER A 78 7.92 -6.85 5.32
CA SER A 78 7.41 -5.72 4.52
C SER A 78 7.17 -4.50 5.39
N TYR A 79 7.41 -3.31 4.81
CA TYR A 79 7.34 -2.04 5.52
C TYR A 79 6.19 -1.22 4.98
N PHE A 80 5.39 -0.67 5.90
CA PHE A 80 4.20 0.11 5.57
C PHE A 80 4.21 1.42 6.32
N ARG A 81 3.52 2.41 5.75
CA ARG A 81 3.10 3.60 6.48
C ARG A 81 1.59 3.61 6.58
N GLY A 82 1.09 4.00 7.74
CA GLY A 82 -0.34 4.13 7.97
C GLY A 82 -0.64 4.84 9.27
N LYS A 83 -1.90 5.22 9.46
CA LYS A 83 -2.38 5.90 10.67
C LYS A 83 -2.36 4.98 11.87
N ASN A 84 -2.69 3.71 11.67
CA ASN A 84 -2.75 2.67 12.69
C ASN A 84 -2.58 1.29 12.04
N MET A 85 -2.63 0.23 12.85
CA MET A 85 -2.45 -1.15 12.36
C MET A 85 -3.54 -1.61 11.39
N TYR A 86 -4.78 -1.12 11.51
CA TYR A 86 -5.88 -1.52 10.63
C TYR A 86 -5.66 -0.98 9.21
N ASP A 87 -5.29 0.29 9.10
CA ASP A 87 -4.92 0.93 7.81
C ASP A 87 -3.76 0.18 7.12
N VAL A 88 -2.76 -0.24 7.91
CA VAL A 88 -1.65 -1.05 7.40
C VAL A 88 -2.09 -2.43 6.91
N LEU A 89 -3.03 -3.07 7.61
CA LEU A 89 -3.61 -4.35 7.18
C LEU A 89 -4.44 -4.21 5.92
N ASP A 90 -5.24 -3.14 5.81
CA ASP A 90 -6.01 -2.85 4.60
C ASP A 90 -5.07 -2.68 3.39
N LYS A 91 -3.95 -1.97 3.58
CA LYS A 91 -2.92 -1.81 2.55
C LYS A 91 -2.24 -3.14 2.18
N PHE A 92 -1.96 -3.97 3.18
CA PHE A 92 -1.35 -5.28 3.00
C PHE A 92 -2.25 -6.23 2.20
N PHE A 93 -3.54 -6.29 2.54
CA PHE A 93 -4.51 -7.20 1.92
C PHE A 93 -5.21 -6.63 0.69
N TYR A 94 -4.83 -5.44 0.22
CA TYR A 94 -5.44 -4.84 -0.95
C TYR A 94 -5.37 -5.76 -2.18
N GLN A 95 -6.54 -6.13 -2.72
CA GLN A 95 -6.72 -7.10 -3.82
C GLN A 95 -6.13 -8.50 -3.55
N ARG A 96 -5.97 -8.88 -2.28
CA ARG A 96 -5.51 -10.20 -1.85
C ARG A 96 -6.60 -10.92 -1.09
N ASP A 97 -6.58 -12.26 -1.12
CA ASP A 97 -7.40 -13.07 -0.22
C ASP A 97 -6.68 -13.22 1.13
N PRO A 98 -7.24 -12.71 2.25
CA PRO A 98 -6.63 -12.83 3.56
C PRO A 98 -6.38 -14.28 4.02
N ASN A 99 -7.14 -15.25 3.48
CA ASN A 99 -6.99 -16.65 3.85
C ASN A 99 -5.72 -17.29 3.28
N LEU A 100 -5.05 -16.65 2.31
CA LEU A 100 -3.82 -17.15 1.70
C LEU A 100 -2.56 -16.70 2.44
N TYR A 101 -2.67 -15.86 3.46
CA TYR A 101 -1.52 -15.29 4.15
C TYR A 101 -1.60 -15.49 5.66
N LYS A 102 -0.44 -15.71 6.28
CA LYS A 102 -0.32 -15.77 7.73
C LYS A 102 0.62 -14.67 8.21
N ILE A 103 0.07 -13.76 9.01
CA ILE A 103 0.83 -12.68 9.66
C ILE A 103 1.37 -13.19 10.99
N TYR A 104 2.67 -13.06 11.21
CA TYR A 104 3.35 -13.43 12.44
C TYR A 104 3.46 -12.25 13.40
N SER A 105 3.77 -11.07 12.89
CA SER A 105 3.93 -9.87 13.70
C SER A 105 3.62 -8.61 12.92
N ILE A 106 3.15 -7.59 13.64
CA ILE A 106 2.97 -6.22 13.17
C ILE A 106 3.59 -5.33 14.23
N ASN A 107 4.69 -4.67 13.89
CA ASN A 107 5.44 -3.84 14.83
C ASN A 107 5.35 -2.38 14.42
N LEU A 108 5.01 -1.51 15.38
CA LEU A 108 5.15 -0.07 15.21
C LEU A 108 6.64 0.28 15.35
N ASN A 109 7.22 0.89 14.32
CA ASN A 109 8.61 1.29 14.31
C ASN A 109 8.77 2.60 15.11
N PRO A 110 9.79 2.72 15.98
CA PRO A 110 9.99 3.92 16.78
C PRO A 110 10.29 5.13 15.89
N THR A 111 9.65 6.26 16.19
CA THR A 111 10.01 7.57 15.62
C THR A 111 11.23 8.10 16.38
N SER A 112 12.35 8.31 15.68
CA SER A 112 13.53 8.99 16.23
C SER A 112 13.29 10.49 16.41
#